data_AF-A0A4R5XT29-F1
#
_entry.id   AF-A0A4R5XT29-F1
#
_cell.length_a   1.000
_cell.length_b   1.000
_cell.length_c   1.000
_cell.angle_alpha   90.00
_cell.angle_beta   90.00
_cell.angle_gamma   90.00
#
_symmetry.space_group_name_H-M   'P 1'
#
loop_
_entity.id
_entity.type
_entity.pdbx_description
1 polymer ?
#
loop_
_entity_poly.entity_id
_entity_poly.type
_entity_poly.pdbx_seq_one_letter_code
_entity_poly.pdbx_strand_id
1 'polypeptide(L)'
;MHEWFSILLTGVTAAIVSTALHYFFQLKIERRKKDEKIIRDLYGPIFNILGEKIIIGEGYQGIDQDQLKAIRNIMDKNPFIVDRALEEITYNFLEKEFTNLSKLFLNQIPPINLIFDEDRKLLEHVLFRYNEKRKALGLPFDEAYLNIRKLHP
;
A
#
# COMPACT_ATOMS: atom_id res chain seq x y z
N MET A 1 11.28 -8.30 -58.90
CA MET A 1 11.37 -7.05 -58.12
C MET A 1 10.26 -6.92 -57.07
N HIS A 2 8.99 -7.25 -57.37
CA HIS A 2 7.90 -7.19 -56.39
C HIS A 2 8.11 -8.08 -55.15
N GLU A 3 8.63 -9.30 -55.31
CA GLU A 3 8.85 -10.23 -54.18
C GLU A 3 9.90 -9.70 -53.18
N TRP A 4 11.00 -9.14 -53.68
CA TRP A 4 12.04 -8.52 -52.85
C TRP A 4 11.51 -7.30 -52.09
N PHE A 5 10.65 -6.50 -52.71
CA PHE A 5 10.01 -5.37 -52.04
C PHE A 5 9.05 -5.83 -50.93
N SER A 6 8.26 -6.89 -51.17
CA SER A 6 7.40 -7.45 -50.12
C SER A 6 8.20 -8.02 -48.95
N ILE A 7 9.31 -8.73 -49.21
CA ILE A 7 10.17 -9.28 -48.15
C ILE A 7 10.77 -8.16 -47.30
N LEU A 8 11.27 -7.10 -47.94
CA LEU A 8 11.82 -5.93 -47.24
C LEU A 8 10.75 -5.21 -46.42
N LEU A 9 9.56 -5.00 -46.99
CA LEU A 9 8.46 -4.35 -46.29
C LEU A 9 8.01 -5.16 -45.08
N THR A 10 7.82 -6.48 -45.23
CA THR A 10 7.47 -7.37 -44.11
C THR A 10 8.55 -7.38 -43.04
N GLY A 11 9.83 -7.39 -43.41
CA GLY A 11 10.95 -7.30 -42.48
C GLY A 11 10.93 -6.01 -41.64
N VAL A 12 10.70 -4.86 -42.30
CA VAL A 12 10.61 -3.56 -41.61
C VAL A 12 9.37 -3.50 -40.71
N THR A 13 8.21 -3.94 -41.20
CA THR A 13 6.98 -3.95 -40.39
C THR A 13 7.13 -4.87 -39.18
N ALA A 14 7.72 -6.06 -39.35
CA ALA A 14 7.98 -6.98 -38.24
C ALA A 14 8.92 -6.37 -37.19
N ALA A 15 9.98 -5.68 -37.63
CA ALA A 15 10.92 -5.00 -36.72
C ALA A 15 10.23 -3.88 -35.91
N ILE A 16 9.37 -3.08 -36.55
CA ILE A 16 8.60 -2.02 -35.88
C ILE A 16 7.63 -2.62 -34.87
N VAL A 17 6.85 -3.62 -35.27
CA VAL A 17 5.87 -4.29 -34.38
C VAL A 17 6.58 -4.96 -33.21
N SER A 18 7.70 -5.66 -33.45
CA SER A 18 8.49 -6.30 -32.40
C SER A 18 9.02 -5.30 -31.38
N THR A 19 9.55 -4.17 -31.84
CA THR A 19 10.07 -3.11 -30.96
C THR A 19 8.95 -2.50 -30.11
N ALA A 20 7.80 -2.22 -30.73
CA ALA A 20 6.63 -1.69 -30.02
C ALA A 20 6.14 -2.67 -28.95
N LEU A 21 5.96 -3.96 -29.30
CA LEU A 21 5.56 -5.00 -28.36
C LEU A 21 6.57 -5.14 -27.22
N HIS A 22 7.87 -5.13 -27.53
CA HIS A 22 8.92 -5.19 -26.51
C HIS A 22 8.80 -4.05 -25.50
N TYR A 23 8.62 -2.82 -25.97
CA TYR A 23 8.43 -1.66 -25.10
C TYR A 23 7.19 -1.80 -24.21
N PHE A 24 6.05 -2.23 -24.76
CA PHE A 24 4.84 -2.47 -23.97
C PHE A 24 5.04 -3.56 -22.90
N PHE A 25 5.73 -4.65 -23.24
CA PHE A 25 6.05 -5.70 -22.27
C PHE A 25 6.99 -5.21 -21.17
N GLN A 26 8.01 -4.43 -21.50
CA GLN A 26 8.93 -3.85 -20.51
C GLN A 26 8.19 -2.95 -19.52
N LEU A 27 7.34 -2.05 -20.01
CA LEU A 27 6.51 -1.21 -19.15
C LEU A 27 5.62 -2.04 -18.21
N LYS A 28 5.05 -3.14 -18.71
CA LYS A 28 4.23 -4.05 -17.88
C LYS A 28 5.08 -4.74 -16.81
N ILE A 29 6.29 -5.18 -17.14
CA ILE A 29 7.22 -5.81 -16.21
C ILE A 29 7.65 -4.81 -15.12
N GLU A 30 8.00 -3.58 -15.49
CA GLU A 30 8.39 -2.53 -14.55
C GLU A 30 7.26 -2.19 -13.57
N ARG A 31 6.02 -2.04 -14.07
CA ARG A 31 4.84 -1.83 -13.22
C ARG A 31 4.64 -2.98 -12.23
N ARG A 32 4.74 -4.23 -12.68
CA ARG A 32 4.64 -5.40 -11.80
C ARG A 32 5.73 -5.41 -10.73
N LYS A 33 7.00 -5.15 -11.11
CA LYS A 33 8.11 -5.06 -10.14
C LYS A 33 7.87 -3.97 -9.10
N LYS A 34 7.31 -2.82 -9.51
CA LYS A 34 6.95 -1.74 -8.60
C LYS A 34 5.84 -2.19 -7.63
N ASP A 35 4.78 -2.81 -8.13
CA ASP A 35 3.67 -3.28 -7.28
C ASP A 35 4.12 -4.40 -6.32
N GLU A 36 4.96 -5.32 -6.79
CA GLU A 36 5.59 -6.36 -5.94
C GLU A 36 6.42 -5.72 -4.82
N LYS A 37 7.23 -4.70 -5.14
CA LYS A 37 8.01 -3.95 -4.15
C LYS A 37 7.10 -3.29 -3.12
N ILE A 38 6.03 -2.63 -3.57
CA ILE A 38 5.06 -1.95 -2.71
C ILE A 38 4.38 -2.93 -1.73
N ILE A 39 3.99 -4.12 -2.22
CA ILE A 39 3.41 -5.16 -1.35
C ILE A 39 4.45 -5.68 -0.37
N ARG A 40 5.62 -6.08 -0.86
CA ARG A 40 6.63 -6.77 -0.06
C ARG A 40 7.24 -5.86 1.00
N ASP A 41 7.52 -4.61 0.65
CA ASP A 41 8.36 -3.74 1.48
C ASP A 41 7.52 -2.71 2.28
N LEU A 42 6.25 -2.49 1.93
CA LEU A 42 5.37 -1.51 2.61
C LEU A 42 4.07 -2.15 3.12
N TYR A 43 3.09 -2.43 2.25
CA TYR A 43 1.75 -2.79 2.73
C TYR A 43 1.66 -4.19 3.33
N GLY A 44 2.48 -5.14 2.90
CA GLY A 44 2.50 -6.50 3.47
C GLY A 44 2.98 -6.51 4.92
N PRO A 45 4.15 -5.93 5.23
CA PRO A 45 4.61 -5.78 6.61
C PRO A 45 3.62 -5.00 7.49
N ILE A 46 3.06 -3.90 7.00
CA ILE A 46 2.05 -3.13 7.75
C ILE A 46 0.79 -3.98 7.98
N PHE A 47 0.28 -4.65 6.94
CA PHE A 47 -0.87 -5.54 7.05
C PHE A 47 -0.66 -6.63 8.12
N ASN A 48 0.54 -7.22 8.19
CA ASN A 48 0.86 -8.22 9.22
C ASN A 48 0.76 -7.63 10.63
N ILE A 49 1.31 -6.43 10.86
CA ILE A 49 1.21 -5.74 12.17
C ILE A 49 -0.25 -5.50 12.54
N LEU A 50 -1.07 -5.01 11.61
CA LEU A 50 -2.49 -4.75 11.86
C LEU A 50 -3.28 -6.05 12.09
N GLY A 51 -2.92 -7.11 11.39
CA GLY A 51 -3.53 -8.43 11.50
C GLY A 51 -3.39 -9.06 12.89
N GLU A 52 -2.30 -8.76 13.62
CA GLU A 52 -2.10 -9.23 15.00
C GLU A 52 -3.17 -8.74 15.99
N LYS A 53 -3.86 -7.63 15.66
CA LYS A 53 -4.91 -7.04 16.51
C LYS A 53 -6.33 -7.42 16.07
N ILE A 54 -6.45 -8.36 15.13
CA ILE A 54 -7.73 -8.94 14.75
C ILE A 54 -7.97 -10.17 15.63
N ILE A 55 -8.80 -10.02 16.66
CA ILE A 55 -9.17 -11.10 17.57
C ILE A 55 -10.45 -11.77 17.05
N ILE A 56 -10.42 -13.10 16.95
CA ILE A 56 -11.57 -13.89 16.50
C ILE A 56 -12.75 -13.64 17.45
N GLY A 57 -13.88 -13.17 16.92
CA GLY A 57 -15.10 -12.88 17.67
C GLY A 57 -15.20 -11.45 18.21
N GLU A 58 -14.08 -10.75 18.38
CA GLU A 58 -14.06 -9.35 18.87
C GLU A 58 -13.76 -8.33 17.77
N GLY A 59 -13.15 -8.77 16.66
CA GLY A 59 -12.79 -7.91 15.56
C GLY A 59 -11.46 -7.19 15.78
N TYR A 60 -11.29 -6.05 15.11
CA TYR A 60 -10.06 -5.26 15.19
C TYR A 60 -10.13 -4.26 16.34
N GLN A 61 -9.13 -4.29 17.22
CA GLN A 61 -9.10 -3.49 18.43
C GLN A 61 -8.30 -2.18 18.30
N GLY A 62 -7.81 -1.85 17.10
CA GLY A 62 -6.84 -0.76 16.92
C GLY A 62 -5.41 -1.23 17.21
N ILE A 63 -4.46 -0.29 17.15
CA ILE A 63 -3.03 -0.53 17.38
C ILE A 63 -2.53 0.24 18.59
N ASP A 64 -1.52 -0.31 19.24
CA ASP A 64 -0.79 0.38 20.31
C ASP A 64 0.38 1.22 19.76
N GLN A 65 1.04 1.93 20.67
CA GLN A 65 2.15 2.82 20.35
C GLN A 65 3.36 2.09 19.75
N ASP A 66 3.63 0.86 20.16
CA ASP A 66 4.79 0.10 19.68
C ASP A 66 4.56 -0.38 18.25
N GLN A 67 3.34 -0.79 17.93
CA GLN A 67 2.93 -1.09 16.57
C GLN A 67 2.93 0.14 15.68
N LEU A 68 2.45 1.30 16.18
CA LEU A 68 2.53 2.57 15.43
C LEU A 68 3.99 2.93 15.09
N LYS A 69 4.92 2.76 16.04
CA LYS A 69 6.36 2.94 15.81
C LYS A 69 6.91 1.96 14.78
N ALA A 70 6.47 0.69 14.81
CA ALA A 70 6.89 -0.31 13.85
C ALA A 70 6.41 0.03 12.42
N ILE A 71 5.16 0.48 12.28
CA ILE A 71 4.59 0.95 11.00
C ILE A 71 5.39 2.15 10.47
N ARG A 72 5.68 3.13 11.34
CA ARG A 72 6.50 4.28 10.98
C ARG A 72 7.89 3.87 10.51
N ASN A 73 8.54 2.94 11.19
CA ASN A 73 9.87 2.44 10.79
C ASN A 73 9.83 1.78 9.40
N ILE A 74 8.73 1.11 9.04
CA ILE A 74 8.55 0.55 7.69
C ILE A 74 8.43 1.68 6.66
N MET A 75 7.66 2.72 6.96
CA MET A 75 7.49 3.90 6.10
C MET A 75 8.81 4.65 5.90
N ASP A 76 9.54 4.92 6.99
CA ASP A 76 10.83 5.65 6.98
C ASP A 76 11.91 4.90 6.19
N LYS A 77 11.88 3.56 6.17
CA LYS A 77 12.78 2.73 5.35
C LYS A 77 12.43 2.75 3.86
N ASN A 78 11.22 3.19 3.51
CA ASN A 78 10.65 3.06 2.17
C ASN A 78 9.99 4.36 1.66
N PRO A 79 10.59 5.56 1.84
CA PRO A 79 9.90 6.85 1.67
C PRO A 79 9.35 7.06 0.25
N PHE A 80 10.01 6.54 -0.78
CA PHE A 80 9.60 6.71 -2.18
C PHE A 80 8.37 5.91 -2.61
N ILE A 81 7.91 4.98 -1.78
CA ILE A 81 6.74 4.14 -2.08
C ILE A 81 5.58 4.36 -1.11
N VAL A 82 5.77 5.19 -0.09
CA VAL A 82 4.69 5.61 0.82
C VAL A 82 3.74 6.52 0.06
N ASP A 83 2.45 6.25 0.16
CA ASP A 83 1.42 7.12 -0.39
C ASP A 83 1.02 8.19 0.62
N ARG A 84 0.63 9.36 0.12
CA ARG A 84 0.25 10.51 0.94
C ARG A 84 -0.85 10.22 1.97
N ALA A 85 -1.83 9.38 1.64
CA ALA A 85 -2.92 9.09 2.59
C ALA A 85 -2.43 8.24 3.76
N LEU A 86 -1.51 7.29 3.52
CA LEU A 86 -0.85 6.56 4.60
C LEU A 86 -0.03 7.49 5.51
N GLU A 87 0.69 8.46 4.94
CA GLU A 87 1.42 9.48 5.70
C GLU A 87 0.48 10.31 6.56
N GLU A 88 -0.59 10.85 5.98
CA GLU A 88 -1.57 11.68 6.68
C GLU A 88 -2.25 10.92 7.83
N ILE A 89 -2.69 9.68 7.60
CA ILE A 89 -3.27 8.83 8.65
C ILE A 89 -2.28 8.62 9.81
N THR A 90 -1.03 8.28 9.49
CA THR A 90 0.00 8.01 10.50
C THR A 90 0.40 9.29 11.26
N TYR A 91 0.49 10.42 10.56
CA TYR A 91 0.80 11.72 11.17
C TYR A 91 -0.27 12.16 12.16
N ASN A 92 -1.55 11.96 11.82
CA ASN A 92 -2.67 12.26 12.72
C ASN A 92 -2.59 11.46 14.03
N PHE A 93 -2.05 10.23 13.99
CA PHE A 93 -1.81 9.46 15.21
C PHE A 93 -0.66 10.01 16.04
N LEU A 94 0.43 10.44 15.41
CA LEU A 94 1.55 11.09 16.10
C LEU A 94 1.14 12.41 16.76
N GLU A 95 0.29 13.20 16.11
CA GLU A 95 -0.23 14.45 16.68
C GLU A 95 -1.06 14.18 17.95
N LYS A 96 -1.89 13.13 17.92
CA LYS A 96 -2.64 12.68 19.11
C LYS A 96 -1.69 12.23 20.22
N GLU A 97 -0.67 11.44 19.90
CA GLU A 97 0.35 11.00 20.86
C GLU A 97 1.05 12.19 21.52
N PHE A 98 1.52 13.15 20.72
CA PHE A 98 2.21 14.35 21.21
C PHE A 98 1.31 15.22 22.09
N THR A 99 0.04 15.38 21.69
CA THR A 99 -0.96 16.13 22.47
C THR A 99 -1.19 15.48 23.83
N ASN A 100 -1.29 14.16 23.89
CA ASN A 100 -1.50 13.42 25.14
C ASN A 100 -0.25 13.45 26.04
N LEU A 101 0.94 13.28 25.47
CA LEU A 101 2.19 13.47 26.21
C LEU A 101 2.28 14.88 26.81
N SER A 102 1.94 15.91 26.03
CA SER A 102 1.93 17.30 26.51
C SER A 102 1.00 17.50 27.71
N LYS A 103 -0.21 16.92 27.67
CA LYS A 103 -1.15 16.97 28.80
C LYS A 103 -0.62 16.24 30.03
N LEU A 104 0.06 15.11 29.85
CA LEU A 104 0.68 14.35 30.93
C LEU A 104 1.82 15.13 31.60
N PHE A 105 2.71 15.76 30.81
CA PHE A 105 3.77 16.63 31.33
C PHE A 105 3.24 17.83 32.13
N LEU A 106 2.05 18.32 31.79
CA LEU A 106 1.36 19.39 32.50
C LEU A 106 0.58 18.89 33.73
N ASN A 107 0.77 17.63 34.15
CA ASN A 107 0.04 16.95 35.24
C ASN A 107 -1.49 17.00 35.08
N GLN A 108 -2.00 17.12 33.85
CA GLN A 108 -3.44 17.24 33.61
C GLN A 108 -4.13 15.89 33.61
N ILE A 109 -3.41 14.78 33.36
CA ILE A 109 -3.94 13.43 33.27
C ILE A 109 -2.89 12.36 33.62
N PRO A 110 -3.31 11.19 34.17
CA PRO A 110 -2.44 10.03 34.36
C PRO A 110 -1.99 9.43 33.02
N PRO A 111 -0.94 8.57 33.00
CA PRO A 111 -0.55 7.82 31.81
C PRO A 111 -1.71 6.96 31.28
N ILE A 112 -2.09 7.21 30.03
CA ILE A 112 -3.13 6.47 29.31
C ILE A 112 -2.42 5.61 28.27
N ASN A 113 -2.74 4.31 28.26
CA ASN A 113 -2.40 3.45 27.12
C ASN A 113 -3.22 3.92 25.91
N LEU A 114 -2.56 4.57 24.96
CA LEU A 114 -3.22 5.06 23.77
C LEU A 114 -3.42 3.92 22.78
N ILE A 115 -4.68 3.69 22.43
CA ILE A 115 -5.07 2.89 21.29
C ILE A 115 -5.32 3.84 20.13
N PHE A 116 -4.71 3.53 18.99
CA PHE A 116 -4.87 4.25 17.73
C PHE A 116 -5.71 3.40 16.77
N ASP A 117 -6.25 4.05 15.73
CA ASP A 117 -7.00 3.38 14.67
C ASP A 117 -8.26 2.60 15.12
N GLU A 118 -8.91 2.98 16.21
CA GLU A 118 -10.18 2.35 16.63
C GLU A 118 -11.27 2.50 15.56
N ASP A 119 -11.20 3.57 14.75
CA ASP A 119 -12.08 3.81 13.61
C ASP A 119 -11.67 3.06 12.33
N ARG A 120 -10.66 2.20 12.41
CA ARG A 120 -10.19 1.28 11.37
C ARG A 120 -9.68 1.96 10.09
N LYS A 121 -9.45 3.28 10.09
CA LYS A 121 -9.04 4.01 8.88
C LYS A 121 -7.74 3.52 8.29
N LEU A 122 -6.73 3.28 9.13
CA LEU A 122 -5.45 2.72 8.71
C LEU A 122 -5.62 1.29 8.22
N LEU A 123 -6.34 0.45 8.97
CA LEU A 123 -6.64 -0.92 8.57
C LEU A 123 -7.32 -0.98 7.20
N GLU A 124 -8.38 -0.20 7.00
CA GLU A 124 -9.13 -0.16 5.74
C GLU A 124 -8.28 0.35 4.59
N HIS A 125 -7.50 1.41 4.80
CA HIS A 125 -6.58 1.92 3.79
C HIS A 125 -5.55 0.86 3.39
N VAL A 126 -4.90 0.22 4.36
CA VAL A 126 -3.89 -0.81 4.10
C VAL A 126 -4.50 -2.02 3.40
N LEU A 127 -5.66 -2.50 3.85
CA LEU A 127 -6.38 -3.62 3.20
C LEU A 127 -6.77 -3.30 1.76
N PHE A 128 -7.29 -2.10 1.51
CA PHE A 128 -7.63 -1.65 0.16
C PHE A 128 -6.38 -1.64 -0.72
N ARG A 129 -5.30 -0.96 -0.30
CA ARG A 129 -4.09 -0.82 -1.11
C ARG A 129 -3.37 -2.15 -1.32
N TYR A 130 -3.32 -3.00 -0.31
CA TYR A 130 -2.75 -4.34 -0.38
C TYR A 130 -3.50 -5.20 -1.41
N ASN A 131 -4.84 -5.25 -1.35
CA ASN A 131 -5.65 -6.01 -2.30
C ASN A 131 -5.63 -5.42 -3.71
N GLU A 132 -5.61 -4.09 -3.85
CA GLU A 132 -5.49 -3.41 -5.15
C GLU A 132 -4.22 -3.86 -5.88
N LYS A 133 -3.09 -3.89 -5.15
CA LYS A 133 -1.80 -4.29 -5.70
C LYS A 133 -1.75 -5.78 -5.99
N ARG A 134 -2.31 -6.64 -5.13
CA ARG A 134 -2.42 -8.09 -5.39
C ARG A 134 -3.23 -8.38 -6.66
N LYS A 135 -4.36 -7.67 -6.84
CA LYS A 135 -5.17 -7.76 -8.07
C LYS A 135 -4.37 -7.35 -9.30
N ALA A 136 -3.61 -6.25 -9.25
CA ALA A 136 -2.76 -5.80 -10.36
C ALA A 136 -1.69 -6.83 -10.76
N LEU A 137 -1.23 -7.65 -9.81
CA LEU A 137 -0.26 -8.71 -10.03
C LEU A 137 -0.88 -10.06 -10.45
N GLY A 138 -2.21 -10.19 -10.44
CA GLY A 138 -2.90 -11.45 -10.67
C GLY A 138 -2.75 -12.45 -9.52
N LEU A 139 -2.47 -11.97 -8.31
CA LEU A 139 -2.44 -12.79 -7.09
C LEU A 139 -3.86 -12.93 -6.52
N PRO A 140 -4.16 -13.95 -5.70
CA PRO A 140 -5.43 -14.01 -4.98
C PRO A 140 -5.66 -12.72 -4.20
N PHE A 141 -6.87 -12.20 -4.15
CA PHE A 141 -7.23 -10.98 -3.44
C PHE A 141 -8.68 -11.07 -2.97
N ASP A 142 -9.05 -10.24 -2.01
CA ASP A 142 -10.42 -10.16 -1.52
C ASP A 142 -11.13 -8.93 -2.12
N GLU A 143 -12.22 -9.20 -2.86
CA GLU A 143 -13.02 -8.19 -3.54
C GLU A 143 -13.80 -7.27 -2.59
N ALA A 144 -14.13 -7.73 -1.38
CA ALA A 144 -14.86 -6.93 -0.42
C ALA A 144 -14.11 -5.63 -0.11
N TYR A 145 -12.80 -5.72 0.10
CA TYR A 145 -11.95 -4.57 0.42
C TYR A 145 -11.72 -3.61 -0.75
N LEU A 146 -11.95 -4.04 -2.00
CA LEU A 146 -11.87 -3.14 -3.15
C LEU A 146 -13.13 -2.27 -3.32
N ASN A 147 -14.25 -2.69 -2.72
CA ASN A 147 -15.52 -1.99 -2.82
C ASN A 147 -15.76 -0.98 -1.68
N ILE A 148 -14.99 -1.04 -0.59
CA ILE A 148 -15.11 -0.14 0.58
C ILE A 148 -15.01 1.34 0.16
N ARG A 149 -14.11 1.69 -0.77
CA ARG A 149 -13.92 3.07 -1.23
C ARG A 149 -15.06 3.64 -2.08
N LYS A 150 -16.00 2.80 -2.55
CA LYS A 150 -17.21 3.29 -3.24
C LYS A 150 -18.27 3.80 -2.27
N LEU A 151 -18.16 3.46 -0.98
CA LEU A 151 -19.16 3.77 0.04
C LEU A 151 -18.79 5.01 0.89
N HIS A 152 -17.51 5.40 0.91
CA HIS A 152 -17.01 6.58 1.62
C HIS A 152 -16.03 7.38 0.73
N PRO A 153 -16.53 8.25 -0.16
CA PRO A 153 -15.71 9.15 -1.00
C PRO A 153 -15.09 10.32 -0.22
#